data_AF-A0A840ZHQ4-F1
#
_entry.id   AF-A0A840ZHQ4-F1
#
_cell.length_a   1.000
_cell.length_b   1.000
_cell.length_c   1.000
_cell.angle_alpha   90.00
_cell.angle_beta   90.00
_cell.angle_gamma   90.00
#
_symmetry.space_group_name_H-M   'P 1'
#
loop_
_entity.id
_entity.type
_entity.pdbx_description
1 polymer ?
#
loop_
_entity_poly.entity_id
_entity_poly.type
_entity_poly.pdbx_seq_one_letter_code
_entity_poly.pdbx_strand_id
1 'polypeptide(L)'
;MRMRAALCLAPLLWSAAATAQDRPLVIPQAEGEKHGKILGRALACGVPRERVDATIAAGRTRMQAALGRALTDERYVPSLDDAMRLETSLPPPSPTACEKGLAAFERLEKTAP
;
A
#
# COMPACT_ATOMS: atom_id res chain seq x y z
N MET A 1 -47.62 -9.67 -56.56
CA MET A 1 -46.20 -10.02 -56.33
C MET A 1 -45.79 -9.56 -54.93
N ARG A 2 -45.49 -10.53 -54.05
CA ARG A 2 -44.58 -10.57 -52.88
C ARG A 2 -44.26 -9.23 -52.16
N MET A 3 -44.76 -8.99 -50.94
CA MET A 3 -44.16 -9.32 -49.62
C MET A 3 -42.71 -8.81 -49.42
N ARG A 4 -42.49 -7.90 -48.46
CA ARG A 4 -41.78 -8.15 -47.18
C ARG A 4 -41.55 -6.87 -46.37
N ALA A 5 -42.11 -6.86 -45.17
CA ALA A 5 -41.68 -6.03 -44.05
C ALA A 5 -40.30 -6.53 -43.55
N ALA A 6 -39.43 -5.60 -43.16
CA ALA A 6 -38.23 -5.85 -42.36
C ALA A 6 -38.04 -4.61 -41.46
N LEU A 7 -38.60 -4.59 -40.25
CA LEU A 7 -37.96 -5.05 -38.99
C LEU A 7 -36.56 -4.47 -38.78
N CYS A 8 -36.56 -3.40 -37.97
CA CYS A 8 -35.70 -3.12 -36.82
C CYS A 8 -34.30 -3.77 -36.82
N LEU A 9 -33.26 -2.95 -36.83
CA LEU A 9 -32.00 -3.20 -36.11
C LEU A 9 -31.24 -1.86 -35.98
N ALA A 10 -31.65 -1.07 -34.99
CA ALA A 10 -30.77 -0.05 -34.43
C ALA A 10 -29.75 -0.79 -33.56
N PRO A 11 -28.45 -0.79 -33.89
CA PRO A 11 -27.47 -1.26 -32.93
C PRO A 11 -27.39 -0.20 -31.82
N LEU A 12 -27.90 -0.58 -30.65
CA LEU A 12 -27.57 0.01 -29.36
C LEU A 12 -26.04 -0.03 -29.24
N LEU A 13 -25.39 1.03 -29.72
CA LEU A 13 -24.00 1.36 -29.44
C LEU A 13 -23.90 1.85 -27.99
N TRP A 14 -24.24 0.96 -27.06
CA TRP A 14 -23.89 1.10 -25.66
C TRP A 14 -22.48 0.55 -25.50
N SER A 15 -21.53 1.28 -26.09
CA SER A 15 -20.11 1.00 -25.91
C SER A 15 -19.74 1.43 -24.50
N ALA A 16 -19.75 0.43 -23.62
CA ALA A 16 -19.02 0.32 -22.36
C ALA A 16 -18.24 1.59 -21.98
N ALA A 17 -18.83 2.39 -21.09
CA ALA A 17 -18.04 3.29 -20.27
C ALA A 17 -17.01 2.41 -19.54
N ALA A 18 -15.75 2.50 -19.97
CA ALA A 18 -14.64 1.90 -19.26
C ALA A 18 -14.68 2.45 -17.83
N THR A 19 -15.08 1.61 -16.89
CA THR A 19 -14.85 1.90 -15.48
C THR A 19 -13.35 1.81 -15.29
N ALA A 20 -12.65 2.94 -15.50
CA ALA A 20 -11.33 3.14 -14.94
C ALA A 20 -11.51 2.91 -13.44
N GLN A 21 -11.20 1.70 -12.99
CA GLN A 21 -11.25 1.38 -11.57
C GLN A 21 -10.30 2.36 -10.91
N ASP A 22 -10.87 3.21 -10.06
CA ASP A 22 -10.21 4.26 -9.29
C ASP A 22 -9.30 3.61 -8.24
N ARG A 23 -8.31 2.85 -8.72
CA ARG A 23 -7.32 2.19 -7.88
C ARG A 23 -6.50 3.33 -7.27
N PRO A 24 -6.45 3.40 -5.92
CA PRO A 24 -5.69 4.45 -5.25
C PRO A 24 -4.29 4.55 -5.85
N LEU A 25 -3.87 5.77 -6.18
CA LEU A 25 -2.52 6.02 -6.69
C LEU A 25 -1.51 5.64 -5.61
N VAL A 26 -0.73 4.60 -5.86
CA VAL A 26 0.35 4.16 -4.97
C VAL A 26 1.67 4.71 -5.48
N ILE A 27 2.31 5.58 -4.68
CA ILE A 27 3.66 6.08 -4.95
C ILE A 27 4.64 5.27 -4.09
N PRO A 28 5.41 4.32 -4.66
CA PRO A 28 6.18 3.36 -3.88
C PRO A 28 7.14 3.99 -2.87
N GLN A 29 7.84 5.08 -3.24
CA GLN A 29 8.75 5.77 -2.34
C GLN A 29 8.02 6.40 -1.14
N ALA A 30 6.89 7.07 -1.39
CA ALA A 30 6.12 7.73 -0.34
C ALA A 30 5.50 6.71 0.62
N GLU A 31 5.02 5.57 0.10
CA GLU A 31 4.49 4.51 0.96
C GLU A 31 5.60 3.81 1.74
N GLY A 32 6.77 3.61 1.12
CA GLY A 32 7.97 3.08 1.78
C GLY A 32 8.39 3.96 2.95
N GLU A 33 8.56 5.26 2.71
CA GLU A 33 8.92 6.24 3.75
C GLU A 33 7.90 6.25 4.90
N LYS A 34 6.61 6.28 4.57
CA LYS A 34 5.53 6.26 5.56
C LYS A 34 5.55 4.99 6.41
N HIS A 35 5.64 3.82 5.78
CA HIS A 35 5.73 2.55 6.49
C HIS A 35 7.00 2.47 7.34
N GLY A 36 8.14 2.88 6.78
CA GLY A 36 9.41 2.86 7.50
C GLY A 36 9.38 3.77 8.74
N LYS A 37 8.71 4.92 8.67
CA LYS A 37 8.49 5.78 9.85
C LYS A 37 7.69 5.07 10.95
N ILE A 38 6.59 4.42 10.57
CA ILE A 38 5.73 3.69 11.52
C ILE A 38 6.50 2.53 12.16
N LEU A 39 7.18 1.73 11.35
CA LEU A 39 7.91 0.53 11.79
C LEU A 39 9.13 0.88 12.64
N GLY A 40 9.90 1.91 12.25
CA GLY A 40 11.02 2.41 13.02
C GLY A 40 10.58 2.99 14.37
N ARG A 41 9.48 3.76 14.38
CA ARG A 41 8.88 4.25 15.64
C ARG A 41 8.42 3.09 16.53
N ALA A 42 7.80 2.06 15.96
CA ALA A 42 7.36 0.88 16.69
C ALA A 42 8.54 0.15 17.37
N LEU A 43 9.66 -0.05 16.64
CA LEU A 43 10.89 -0.60 17.22
C LEU A 43 11.42 0.28 18.36
N ALA A 44 11.51 1.59 18.15
CA ALA A 44 11.97 2.53 19.17
C ALA A 44 11.07 2.56 20.42
N CYS A 45 9.80 2.16 20.28
CA CYS A 45 8.83 2.03 21.35
C CYS A 45 8.73 0.61 21.95
N GLY A 46 9.64 -0.29 21.58
CA GLY A 46 9.77 -1.61 22.20
C GLY A 46 8.95 -2.73 21.55
N VAL A 47 8.40 -2.52 20.35
CA VAL A 47 7.81 -3.64 19.60
C VAL A 47 8.90 -4.65 19.24
N PRO A 48 8.67 -5.97 19.47
CA PRO A 48 9.65 -6.99 19.13
C PRO A 48 10.04 -6.95 17.66
N ARG A 49 11.34 -7.11 17.38
CA ARG A 49 11.89 -7.05 16.03
C ARG A 49 11.22 -8.05 15.08
N GLU A 50 10.98 -9.27 15.55
CA GLU A 50 10.30 -10.34 14.81
C GLU A 50 8.90 -9.94 14.32
N ARG A 51 8.15 -9.23 15.15
CA ARG A 51 6.80 -8.74 14.81
C ARG A 51 6.88 -7.64 13.74
N VAL A 52 7.87 -6.76 13.84
CA VAL A 52 8.12 -5.72 12.82
C VAL A 52 8.56 -6.34 11.50
N ASP A 53 9.46 -7.33 11.52
CA ASP A 53 9.93 -8.03 10.32
C ASP A 53 8.80 -8.79 9.62
N ALA A 54 7.89 -9.41 10.38
CA ALA A 54 6.67 -10.01 9.82
C ALA A 54 5.79 -8.98 9.10
N THR A 55 5.61 -7.78 9.69
CA THR A 55 4.87 -6.69 9.06
C THR A 55 5.56 -6.15 7.80
N ILE A 56 6.89 -6.08 7.79
CA ILE A 56 7.67 -5.71 6.59
C ILE A 56 7.44 -6.74 5.48
N ALA A 57 7.56 -8.03 5.79
CA ALA A 57 7.35 -9.09 4.81
C ALA A 57 5.95 -9.04 4.20
N ALA A 58 4.92 -8.92 5.04
CA ALA A 58 3.53 -8.79 4.58
C ALA A 58 3.33 -7.53 3.73
N GLY A 59 3.90 -6.38 4.15
CA GLY A 59 3.85 -5.13 3.40
C GLY A 59 4.52 -5.23 2.02
N ARG A 60 5.69 -5.85 1.95
CA ARG A 60 6.42 -6.07 0.70
C ARG A 60 5.62 -6.95 -0.26
N THR A 61 5.01 -8.03 0.23
CA THR A 61 4.13 -8.88 -0.60
C THR A 61 2.96 -8.08 -1.18
N ARG A 62 2.32 -7.20 -0.40
CA ARG A 62 1.24 -6.32 -0.90
C ARG A 62 1.73 -5.35 -1.96
N MET A 63 2.86 -4.71 -1.73
CA MET A 63 3.45 -3.77 -2.70
C MET A 63 3.85 -4.46 -4.00
N GLN A 64 4.41 -5.68 -3.92
CA GLN A 64 4.70 -6.49 -5.09
C GLN A 64 3.43 -6.83 -5.89
N ALA A 65 2.33 -7.16 -5.22
CA ALA A 65 1.05 -7.40 -5.88
C ALA A 65 0.45 -6.14 -6.52
N ALA A 66 0.65 -4.96 -5.92
CA ALA A 66 0.10 -3.70 -6.40
C ALA A 66 0.91 -3.05 -7.54
N LEU A 67 2.24 -3.11 -7.45
CA LEU A 67 3.16 -2.34 -8.31
C LEU A 67 4.10 -3.23 -9.15
N GLY A 68 4.13 -4.52 -8.87
CA GLY A 68 5.15 -5.42 -9.41
C GLY A 68 6.47 -5.33 -8.65
N ARG A 69 7.35 -6.29 -8.96
CA ARG A 69 8.61 -6.49 -8.25
C ARG A 69 9.60 -5.33 -8.43
N ALA A 70 9.78 -4.85 -9.66
CA ALA A 70 10.77 -3.82 -9.97
C ALA A 70 10.54 -2.54 -9.14
N LEU A 71 9.32 -1.99 -9.16
CA LEU A 71 8.99 -0.81 -8.38
C LEU A 71 9.06 -1.04 -6.87
N THR A 72 8.77 -2.26 -6.41
CA THR A 72 8.87 -2.57 -4.98
C THR A 72 10.32 -2.60 -4.52
N ASP A 73 11.16 -3.36 -5.22
CA ASP A 73 12.55 -3.59 -4.83
C ASP A 73 13.43 -2.34 -5.07
N GLU A 74 13.15 -1.52 -6.09
CA GLU A 74 13.96 -0.34 -6.43
C GLU A 74 13.52 0.95 -5.73
N ARG A 75 12.26 1.04 -5.27
CA ARG A 75 11.70 2.31 -4.77
C ARG A 75 11.05 2.19 -3.40
N TYR A 76 10.24 1.16 -3.16
CA TYR A 76 9.56 1.01 -1.87
C TYR A 76 10.52 0.53 -0.77
N VAL A 77 11.25 -0.56 -1.02
CA VAL A 77 12.15 -1.16 -0.01
C VAL A 77 13.25 -0.18 0.41
N PRO A 78 13.96 0.51 -0.50
CA PRO A 78 14.99 1.46 -0.09
C PRO A 78 14.44 2.61 0.77
N SER A 79 13.30 3.21 0.39
CA SER A 79 12.68 4.28 1.17
C SER A 79 12.16 3.81 2.54
N LEU A 80 11.69 2.56 2.63
CA LEU A 80 11.31 1.94 3.90
C LEU A 80 12.52 1.78 4.82
N ASP A 81 13.60 1.19 4.31
CA ASP A 81 14.80 0.90 5.09
C ASP A 81 15.47 2.19 5.58
N ASP A 82 15.56 3.21 4.72
CA ASP A 82 16.10 4.52 5.09
C ASP A 82 15.28 5.20 6.18
N ALA A 83 13.95 5.20 6.05
CA ALA A 83 13.08 5.81 7.05
C ALA A 83 13.14 5.05 8.39
N MET A 84 13.19 3.71 8.37
CA MET A 84 13.36 2.91 9.59
C MET A 84 14.69 3.21 10.28
N ARG A 85 15.79 3.20 9.50
CA ARG A 85 17.13 3.51 10.01
C ARG A 85 17.16 4.90 10.66
N LEU A 86 16.57 5.90 9.99
CA LEU A 86 16.47 7.24 10.55
C LEU A 86 15.70 7.23 11.89
N GLU A 87 14.49 6.69 11.91
CA GLU A 87 13.65 6.64 13.12
C GLU A 87 14.33 5.96 14.31
N THR A 88 15.03 4.86 14.06
CA THR A 88 15.77 4.13 15.10
C THR A 88 17.06 4.80 15.56
N SER A 89 17.56 5.78 14.80
CA SER A 89 18.74 6.59 15.18
C SER A 89 18.39 7.83 16.00
N LEU A 90 17.11 8.19 16.08
CA LEU A 90 16.64 9.34 16.85
C LEU A 90 16.67 9.05 18.36
N PRO A 91 16.67 10.09 19.20
CA PRO A 91 16.50 9.93 20.64
C PRO A 91 15.21 9.16 20.98
N PRO A 92 15.16 8.50 22.16
CA PRO A 92 13.98 7.76 22.58
C PRO A 92 12.70 8.60 22.48
N PRO A 93 11.63 8.07 21.87
CA PRO A 93 10.35 8.77 21.75
C PRO A 93 9.73 9.05 23.13
N SER A 94 8.96 10.13 23.21
CA SER A 94 8.13 10.40 24.38
C SER A 94 7.00 9.35 24.51
N PRO A 95 6.40 9.17 25.71
CA PRO A 95 5.30 8.24 25.90
C PRO A 95 4.13 8.45 24.92
N THR A 96 3.70 9.71 24.73
CA THR A 96 2.63 10.05 23.78
C THR A 96 3.02 9.77 22.32
N ALA A 97 4.30 9.94 21.96
CA ALA A 97 4.77 9.57 20.63
C ALA A 97 4.71 8.04 20.43
N CYS A 98 4.98 7.27 21.48
CA CYS A 98 4.83 5.82 21.45
C CYS A 98 3.39 5.36 21.33
N GLU A 99 2.46 5.94 22.08
CA GLU A 99 1.03 5.62 21.93
C GLU A 99 0.56 5.80 20.48
N LYS A 100 0.93 6.91 19.85
CA LYS A 100 0.60 7.19 18.44
C LYS A 100 1.30 6.22 17.48
N GLY A 101 2.58 5.92 17.72
CA GLY A 101 3.37 5.00 16.92
C GLY A 101 2.82 3.58 16.96
N LEU A 102 2.50 3.08 18.15
CA LEU A 102 1.91 1.76 18.36
C LEU A 102 0.53 1.65 17.71
N ALA A 103 -0.34 2.66 17.88
CA ALA A 103 -1.63 2.67 17.21
C ALA A 103 -1.51 2.68 15.67
N ALA A 104 -0.50 3.37 15.12
CA ALA A 104 -0.22 3.35 13.68
C ALA A 104 0.31 1.98 13.22
N PHE A 105 1.18 1.37 14.02
CA PHE A 105 1.70 0.03 13.76
C PHE A 105 0.60 -1.02 13.75
N GLU A 106 -0.30 -1.02 14.73
CA GLU A 106 -1.45 -1.93 14.77
C GLU A 106 -2.39 -1.77 13.57
N ARG A 107 -2.60 -0.53 13.10
CA ARG A 107 -3.36 -0.30 11.87
C ARG A 107 -2.65 -0.87 10.64
N LEU A 108 -1.33 -0.71 10.57
CA LEU A 108 -0.52 -1.26 9.49
C LEU A 108 -0.54 -2.79 9.49
N GLU A 109 -0.50 -3.43 10.67
CA GLU A 109 -0.66 -4.88 10.82
C GLU A 109 -2.04 -5.36 10.36
N LYS A 110 -3.11 -4.62 10.66
CA LYS A 110 -4.46 -4.98 10.20
C LYS A 110 -4.67 -4.82 8.70
N THR A 111 -3.72 -4.20 8.00
CA THR A 111 -3.68 -4.25 6.52
C THR A 111 -2.91 -5.47 6.00
N ALA A 112 -2.34 -6.32 6.86
CA ALA A 112 -1.85 -7.65 6.52
C ALA A 112 -3.02 -8.64 6.34
N PRO A 113 -2.88 -9.64 5.47
CA PRO A 113 -3.95 -10.57 5.13
C PRO A 113 -4.44 -11.40 6.34
#